data_AF-A0A7V2U022-F1
#
_entry.id   AF-A0A7V2U022-F1
#
_cell.length_a   1.000
_cell.length_b   1.000
_cell.length_c   1.000
_cell.angle_alpha   90.00
_cell.angle_beta   90.00
_cell.angle_gamma   90.00
#
_symmetry.space_group_name_H-M   'P 1'
#
loop_
_entity.id
_entity.type
_entity.pdbx_description
1 polymer ?
#
loop_
_entity_poly.entity_id
_entity_poly.type
_entity_poly.pdbx_seq_one_letter_code
_entity_poly.pdbx_strand_id
1 'polypeptide(L)'
;MKKRFFSLGAVILLVLVLLAPSARAGKANDTLNILHNIELSSVDNYFNTDRLGVVLCHLIWDSLLYRDFKTGEYKPNLATSWKWVDNRTLEFELREGVKFHNGDAFDADDVVYTLNWVSDPKNGVKTQNNVNWIEKCEKLGKYKVRIKTKKNFPAAPEYIAGVMAIYPHQYYAKVGPEGMGLKPVGTGPYKGVEVVPGKSITLAKNEGYFAGSPKGKPSIGKLHIRFIGEVNTQIAELMSGRADWLWRVPQDQAEKLAKMPKISVETADTMRVFFLQFDAANKKGRNSPLNKVKVRQAIAHAIDRPTIQKTLVKGASQLLHSACYPSQFGCTDDVVRY
;
A
#
# COMPACT_ATOMS: atom_id res chain seq x y z
N MET A 1 -74.98 -6.57 -16.32
CA MET A 1 -73.90 -5.55 -16.40
C MET A 1 -73.24 -5.38 -15.04
N LYS A 2 -72.03 -5.92 -14.83
CA LYS A 2 -71.05 -5.45 -13.82
C LYS A 2 -69.67 -6.02 -14.21
N LYS A 3 -68.73 -5.12 -14.48
CA LYS A 3 -67.44 -5.36 -15.14
C LYS A 3 -66.43 -6.01 -14.19
N ARG A 4 -65.68 -7.00 -14.69
CA ARG A 4 -64.43 -7.50 -14.11
C ARG A 4 -63.32 -6.47 -14.39
N PHE A 5 -62.90 -5.71 -13.37
CA PHE A 5 -61.74 -4.82 -13.40
C PHE A 5 -60.78 -5.26 -12.29
N PHE A 6 -60.15 -6.43 -12.45
CA PHE A 6 -59.09 -6.90 -11.55
C PHE A 6 -58.13 -7.78 -12.36
N SER A 7 -57.26 -7.15 -13.14
CA SER A 7 -56.07 -7.83 -13.72
C SER A 7 -55.00 -6.89 -14.28
N LEU A 8 -55.28 -5.60 -14.51
CA LEU A 8 -54.26 -4.70 -15.09
C LEU A 8 -53.26 -4.13 -14.07
N GLY A 9 -53.64 -4.00 -12.79
CA GLY A 9 -52.78 -3.37 -11.77
C GLY A 9 -51.58 -4.22 -11.33
N ALA A 10 -51.72 -5.55 -11.32
CA ALA A 10 -50.68 -6.46 -10.86
C ALA A 10 -49.55 -6.64 -11.90
N VAL A 11 -49.87 -6.53 -13.19
CA VAL A 11 -48.87 -6.64 -14.28
C VAL A 11 -48.02 -5.37 -14.36
N ILE A 12 -48.60 -4.19 -14.11
CA ILE A 12 -47.87 -2.91 -14.13
C ILE A 12 -46.88 -2.82 -12.96
N LEU A 13 -47.23 -3.34 -11.77
CA LEU A 13 -46.30 -3.36 -10.63
C LEU A 13 -45.11 -4.32 -10.85
N LEU A 14 -45.31 -5.45 -11.55
CA LEU A 14 -44.24 -6.41 -11.82
C LEU A 14 -43.24 -5.91 -12.88
N VAL A 15 -43.71 -5.13 -13.87
CA VAL A 15 -42.86 -4.53 -14.92
C VAL A 15 -42.02 -3.36 -14.37
N LEU A 16 -42.52 -2.61 -13.38
CA LEU A 16 -41.77 -1.53 -12.73
C LEU A 16 -40.61 -2.03 -11.86
N VAL A 17 -40.68 -3.25 -11.31
CA VAL A 17 -39.58 -3.86 -10.54
C VAL A 17 -38.46 -4.38 -11.46
N LEU A 18 -38.78 -4.76 -12.70
CA LEU A 18 -37.81 -5.23 -13.70
C LEU A 18 -37.07 -4.11 -14.44
N LEU A 19 -37.52 -2.85 -14.30
CA LEU A 19 -36.92 -1.67 -14.92
C LEU A 19 -36.09 -0.82 -13.94
N ALA A 20 -35.85 -1.29 -12.70
CA ALA A 20 -34.93 -0.63 -11.80
C ALA A 20 -33.53 -0.61 -12.45
N PRO A 21 -32.99 0.56 -12.82
CA PRO A 21 -31.67 0.61 -13.42
C PRO A 21 -30.69 -0.01 -12.44
N SER A 22 -29.91 -0.97 -12.91
CA SER A 22 -28.77 -1.52 -12.18
C SER A 22 -27.99 -0.34 -11.65
N ALA A 23 -27.87 -0.22 -10.32
CA ALA A 23 -27.13 0.86 -9.71
C ALA A 23 -25.70 0.82 -10.25
N ARG A 24 -25.40 1.71 -11.19
CA ARG A 24 -24.04 1.98 -11.61
C ARG A 24 -23.43 2.78 -10.47
N ALA A 25 -22.32 2.28 -9.93
CA ALA A 25 -21.39 3.05 -9.10
C ALA A 25 -21.20 4.47 -9.69
N GLY A 26 -20.97 5.46 -8.83
CA GLY A 26 -21.03 6.90 -9.11
C GLY A 26 -20.17 7.41 -10.28
N LYS A 27 -20.56 7.10 -11.52
CA LYS A 27 -19.96 7.63 -12.76
C LYS A 27 -20.20 9.14 -12.94
N ALA A 28 -21.08 9.75 -12.14
CA ALA A 28 -21.52 11.13 -12.36
C ALA A 28 -20.40 12.17 -12.19
N ASN A 29 -19.39 11.90 -11.36
CA ASN A 29 -18.27 12.82 -11.11
C ASN A 29 -16.89 12.14 -11.14
N ASP A 30 -16.81 10.90 -11.66
CA ASP A 30 -15.58 10.12 -11.81
C ASP A 30 -14.69 10.12 -10.55
N THR A 31 -15.33 9.99 -9.38
CA THR A 31 -14.67 10.03 -8.08
C THR A 31 -14.88 8.71 -7.33
N LEU A 32 -13.80 8.13 -6.82
CA LEU A 32 -13.84 7.01 -5.87
C LEU A 32 -13.71 7.55 -4.44
N ASN A 33 -14.79 7.43 -3.66
CA ASN A 33 -14.83 7.84 -2.26
C ASN A 33 -14.37 6.69 -1.37
N ILE A 34 -13.23 6.88 -0.71
CA ILE A 34 -12.58 5.89 0.13
C ILE A 34 -12.68 6.34 1.58
N LEU A 35 -13.11 5.43 2.46
CA LEU A 35 -12.97 5.65 3.90
C LEU A 35 -11.84 4.81 4.46
N HIS A 36 -11.02 5.45 5.29
CA HIS A 36 -9.95 4.79 6.01
C HIS A 36 -10.07 5.03 7.51
N ASN A 37 -9.76 4.01 8.31
CA ASN A 37 -10.00 4.00 9.74
C ASN A 37 -8.83 4.55 10.58
N ILE A 38 -7.69 4.83 9.96
CA ILE A 38 -6.48 5.32 10.61
C ILE A 38 -6.04 6.59 9.90
N GLU A 39 -5.79 7.64 10.67
CA GLU A 39 -5.21 8.88 10.15
C GLU A 39 -3.71 8.68 9.83
N LEU A 40 -3.25 9.29 8.74
CA LEU A 40 -1.83 9.33 8.42
C LEU A 40 -1.12 10.43 9.20
N SER A 41 -0.01 10.08 9.86
CA SER A 41 0.87 11.05 10.53
C SER A 41 1.57 11.98 9.53
N SER A 42 1.83 11.50 8.31
CA SER A 42 2.33 12.28 7.18
C SER A 42 2.00 11.54 5.88
N VAL A 43 1.76 12.28 4.80
CA VAL A 43 1.63 11.72 3.46
C VAL A 43 3.00 11.44 2.83
N ASP A 44 4.07 12.13 3.26
CA ASP A 44 5.42 11.83 2.80
C ASP A 44 5.75 10.37 3.12
N ASN A 45 6.04 9.60 2.06
CA ASN A 45 6.29 8.16 2.12
C ASN A 45 7.39 7.78 3.11
N TYR A 46 8.41 8.62 3.30
CA TYR A 46 9.52 8.31 4.21
C TYR A 46 9.25 8.69 5.67
N PHE A 47 8.17 9.42 5.94
CA PHE A 47 7.84 9.95 7.28
C PHE A 47 6.54 9.37 7.88
N ASN A 48 6.11 8.23 7.38
CA ASN A 48 5.04 7.43 7.96
C ASN A 48 5.38 5.93 7.89
N THR A 49 4.61 5.10 8.60
CA THR A 49 4.77 3.62 8.59
C THR A 49 3.45 2.90 8.32
N ASP A 50 2.40 3.66 7.98
CA ASP A 50 1.09 3.08 7.78
C ASP A 50 0.97 2.46 6.38
N ARG A 51 0.10 1.46 6.26
CA ARG A 51 -0.11 0.78 4.99
C ARG A 51 -0.84 1.65 3.97
N LEU A 52 -1.66 2.62 4.38
CA LEU A 52 -2.17 3.63 3.46
C LEU A 52 -1.03 4.45 2.86
N GLY A 53 0.03 4.76 3.61
CA GLY A 53 1.21 5.43 3.08
C GLY A 53 1.89 4.64 1.96
N VAL A 54 1.94 3.30 2.10
CA VAL A 54 2.43 2.41 1.02
C VAL A 54 1.51 2.48 -0.22
N VAL A 55 0.20 2.56 -0.04
CA VAL A 55 -0.75 2.71 -1.16
C VAL A 55 -0.53 4.06 -1.85
N LEU A 56 -0.41 5.14 -1.08
CA LEU A 56 -0.12 6.47 -1.61
C LEU A 56 1.25 6.51 -2.31
N CYS A 57 2.26 5.79 -1.81
CA CYS A 57 3.53 5.60 -2.48
C CYS A 57 3.35 5.13 -3.93
N HIS A 58 2.51 4.11 -4.14
CA HIS A 58 2.26 3.54 -5.47
C HIS A 58 1.42 4.43 -6.37
N LEU A 59 0.57 5.28 -5.78
CA LEU A 59 -0.32 6.19 -6.52
C LEU A 59 0.38 7.49 -6.92
N ILE A 60 1.16 8.09 -6.02
CA ILE A 60 1.73 9.44 -6.19
C ILE A 60 3.16 9.40 -6.73
N TRP A 61 3.94 8.40 -6.33
CA TRP A 61 5.35 8.34 -6.70
C TRP A 61 5.69 7.09 -7.50
N ASP A 62 6.84 7.10 -8.14
CA ASP A 62 7.47 5.93 -8.72
C ASP A 62 8.86 5.70 -8.13
N SER A 63 9.27 4.43 -8.17
CA SER A 63 10.60 3.97 -7.81
C SER A 63 11.38 3.58 -9.08
N LEU A 64 12.68 3.31 -8.95
CA LEU A 64 13.50 2.90 -10.09
C LEU A 64 12.99 1.59 -10.73
N LEU A 65 12.57 0.65 -9.89
CA LEU A 65 12.01 -0.63 -10.29
C LEU A 65 10.55 -0.74 -9.84
N TYR A 66 9.86 -1.75 -10.34
CA TYR A 66 8.52 -2.13 -9.93
C TYR A 66 8.45 -3.64 -9.68
N ARG A 67 7.80 -4.06 -8.62
CA ARG A 67 7.55 -5.48 -8.35
C ARG A 67 6.15 -5.83 -8.83
N ASP A 68 6.05 -6.75 -9.80
CA ASP A 68 4.76 -7.26 -10.25
C ASP A 68 4.12 -8.07 -9.12
N PHE A 69 2.93 -7.65 -8.67
CA PHE A 69 2.27 -8.29 -7.54
C PHE A 69 1.70 -9.67 -7.86
N LYS A 70 1.58 -10.04 -9.14
CA LYS A 70 1.11 -11.35 -9.57
C LYS A 70 2.27 -12.32 -9.76
N THR A 71 3.33 -11.90 -10.47
CA THR A 71 4.45 -12.79 -10.79
C THR A 71 5.59 -12.72 -9.78
N GLY A 72 5.68 -11.64 -9.00
CA GLY A 72 6.80 -11.38 -8.09
C GLY A 72 8.06 -10.87 -8.80
N GLU A 73 8.03 -10.73 -10.12
CA GLU A 73 9.18 -10.29 -10.91
C GLU A 73 9.44 -8.79 -10.75
N TYR A 74 10.72 -8.42 -10.77
CA TYR A 74 11.13 -7.03 -10.85
C TYR A 74 11.10 -6.57 -12.31
N LYS A 75 10.46 -5.44 -12.56
CA LYS A 75 10.28 -4.82 -13.87
C LYS A 75 10.87 -3.41 -13.89
N PRO A 76 11.30 -2.91 -15.06
CA PRO A 76 11.66 -1.51 -15.25
C PRO A 76 10.53 -0.56 -14.84
N ASN A 77 10.87 0.57 -14.22
CA ASN A 77 9.94 1.66 -13.91
C ASN A 77 10.56 3.02 -14.29
N LEU A 78 11.06 3.81 -13.33
CA LEU A 78 11.85 5.02 -13.62
C LEU A 78 13.24 4.68 -14.18
N ALA A 79 13.77 3.49 -13.89
CA ALA A 79 14.89 2.92 -14.62
C ALA A 79 14.38 2.02 -15.75
N THR A 80 15.01 2.09 -16.92
CA THR A 80 14.73 1.24 -18.09
C THR A 80 15.51 -0.08 -18.02
N SER A 81 16.66 -0.10 -17.35
CA SER A 81 17.45 -1.30 -17.10
C SER A 81 18.35 -1.14 -15.87
N TRP A 82 18.82 -2.26 -15.33
CA TRP A 82 19.81 -2.27 -14.26
C TRP A 82 20.74 -3.48 -14.37
N LYS A 83 21.93 -3.38 -13.79
CA LYS A 83 22.89 -4.49 -13.70
C LYS A 83 23.73 -4.41 -12.44
N TRP A 84 24.10 -5.56 -11.91
CA TRP A 84 25.21 -5.66 -10.96
C TRP A 84 26.53 -5.57 -11.74
N VAL A 85 27.40 -4.64 -11.37
CA VAL A 85 28.76 -4.56 -11.93
C VAL A 85 29.80 -5.24 -11.04
N ASP A 86 29.45 -5.43 -9.76
CA ASP A 86 30.15 -6.25 -8.78
C ASP A 86 29.15 -6.68 -7.68
N ASN A 87 29.59 -7.32 -6.60
CA ASN A 87 28.74 -7.83 -5.51
C ASN A 87 28.04 -6.75 -4.65
N ARG A 88 28.39 -5.48 -4.83
CA ARG A 88 27.95 -4.35 -4.01
C ARG A 88 27.49 -3.15 -4.83
N THR A 89 27.65 -3.18 -6.15
CA THR A 89 27.42 -2.02 -7.01
C THR A 89 26.38 -2.32 -8.08
N LEU A 90 25.31 -1.53 -8.09
CA LEU A 90 24.26 -1.54 -9.10
C LEU A 90 24.36 -0.31 -9.99
N GLU A 91 24.23 -0.47 -11.30
CA GLU A 91 24.04 0.62 -12.24
C GLU A 91 22.64 0.60 -12.84
N PHE A 92 22.05 1.77 -13.02
CA PHE A 92 20.73 1.95 -13.60
C PHE A 92 20.80 2.93 -14.78
N GLU A 93 20.18 2.55 -15.89
CA GLU A 93 19.82 3.48 -16.96
C GLU A 93 18.41 4.03 -16.68
N LEU A 94 18.26 5.34 -16.71
CA LEU A 94 17.03 6.04 -16.34
C LEU A 94 16.17 6.33 -17.56
N ARG A 95 14.86 6.43 -17.33
CA ARG A 95 13.89 6.79 -18.35
C ARG A 95 13.99 8.28 -18.66
N GLU A 96 14.01 8.61 -19.95
CA GLU A 96 13.98 9.99 -20.43
C GLU A 96 12.56 10.51 -20.60
N GLY A 97 12.39 11.83 -20.59
CA GLY A 97 11.10 12.49 -20.88
C GLY A 97 10.04 12.37 -19.79
N VAL A 98 10.37 11.79 -18.63
CA VAL A 98 9.48 11.76 -17.47
C VAL A 98 9.44 13.14 -16.81
N LYS A 99 8.25 13.54 -16.36
CA LYS A 99 8.04 14.78 -15.61
C LYS A 99 7.39 14.48 -14.26
N PHE A 100 7.77 15.24 -13.26
CA PHE A 100 7.04 15.31 -12.00
C PHE A 100 5.72 16.05 -12.17
N HIS A 101 4.80 15.89 -11.21
CA HIS A 101 3.48 16.52 -11.24
C HIS A 101 3.52 18.05 -11.27
N ASN A 102 4.61 18.66 -10.79
CA ASN A 102 4.85 20.10 -10.81
C ASN A 102 5.49 20.61 -12.13
N GLY A 103 5.78 19.72 -13.07
CA GLY A 103 6.37 20.05 -14.37
C GLY A 103 7.88 19.90 -14.46
N ASP A 104 8.59 19.69 -13.33
CA ASP A 104 10.03 19.45 -13.32
C ASP A 104 10.37 18.19 -14.12
N ALA A 105 11.49 18.22 -14.83
CA ALA A 105 12.00 17.05 -15.53
C ALA A 105 12.64 16.09 -14.53
N PHE A 106 12.37 14.79 -14.69
CA PHE A 106 13.06 13.74 -13.94
C PHE A 106 14.42 13.43 -14.57
N ASP A 107 15.47 13.40 -13.74
CA ASP A 107 16.79 12.90 -14.14
C ASP A 107 17.60 12.29 -12.98
N ALA A 108 18.89 12.04 -13.21
CA ALA A 108 19.78 11.44 -12.22
C ALA A 108 19.99 12.28 -10.95
N ASP A 109 19.84 13.62 -11.00
CA ASP A 109 20.00 14.46 -9.81
C ASP A 109 18.89 14.17 -8.78
N ASP A 110 17.67 13.89 -9.24
CA ASP A 110 16.55 13.49 -8.39
C ASP A 110 16.82 12.17 -7.66
N VAL A 111 17.36 11.18 -8.38
CA VAL A 111 17.68 9.88 -7.82
C VAL A 111 18.82 9.98 -6.81
N VAL A 112 19.90 10.66 -7.20
CA VAL A 112 21.09 10.84 -6.34
C VAL A 112 20.73 11.62 -5.08
N TYR A 113 20.00 12.73 -5.21
CA TYR A 113 19.56 13.50 -4.06
C TYR A 113 18.67 12.66 -3.15
N THR A 114 17.60 12.07 -3.70
CA THR A 114 16.62 11.33 -2.89
C THR A 114 17.29 10.20 -2.13
N LEU A 115 18.04 9.33 -2.82
CA LEU A 115 18.61 8.13 -2.20
C LEU A 115 19.69 8.43 -1.17
N ASN A 116 20.55 9.42 -1.42
CA ASN A 116 21.54 9.83 -0.43
C ASN A 116 20.86 10.47 0.78
N TRP A 117 19.87 11.35 0.55
CA TRP A 117 19.16 12.03 1.63
C TRP A 117 18.40 11.05 2.52
N VAL A 118 17.61 10.13 1.96
CA VAL A 118 16.82 9.19 2.78
C VAL A 118 17.69 8.15 3.49
N SER A 119 18.85 7.82 2.93
CA SER A 119 19.77 6.86 3.55
C SER A 119 20.57 7.42 4.73
N ASP A 120 20.64 8.76 4.87
CA ASP A 120 21.28 9.41 6.02
C ASP A 120 20.33 9.38 7.24
N PRO A 121 20.68 8.62 8.31
CA PRO A 121 19.82 8.52 9.50
C PRO A 121 19.59 9.87 10.21
N LYS A 122 20.42 10.89 9.96
CA LYS A 122 20.24 12.24 10.54
C LYS A 122 18.96 12.92 10.03
N ASN A 123 18.47 12.53 8.85
CA ASN A 123 17.27 13.11 8.26
C ASN A 123 15.96 12.57 8.88
N GLY A 124 16.03 11.57 9.76
CA GLY A 124 14.88 11.16 10.59
C GLY A 124 13.79 10.37 9.85
N VAL A 125 14.12 9.78 8.70
CA VAL A 125 13.23 8.87 7.95
C VAL A 125 12.72 7.76 8.88
N LYS A 126 11.39 7.59 8.93
CA LYS A 126 10.72 6.64 9.84
C LYS A 126 10.92 5.19 9.42
N THR A 127 11.16 4.95 8.14
CA THR A 127 11.36 3.63 7.54
C THR A 127 12.84 3.40 7.19
N GLN A 128 13.76 3.80 8.07
CA GLN A 128 15.21 3.75 7.82
C GLN A 128 15.72 2.37 7.36
N ASN A 129 15.09 1.29 7.82
CA ASN A 129 15.43 -0.08 7.41
C ASN A 129 15.25 -0.33 5.90
N ASN A 130 14.48 0.50 5.20
CA ASN A 130 14.30 0.36 3.75
C ASN A 130 15.47 0.91 2.95
N VAL A 131 16.31 1.77 3.55
CA VAL A 131 17.30 2.60 2.85
C VAL A 131 18.68 2.57 3.49
N ASN A 132 18.82 2.06 4.71
CA ASN A 132 20.09 2.03 5.46
C ASN A 132 21.17 1.13 4.85
N TRP A 133 20.84 0.28 3.89
CA TRP A 133 21.77 -0.57 3.15
C TRP A 133 22.57 0.19 2.09
N ILE A 134 22.11 1.37 1.68
CA ILE A 134 22.75 2.25 0.69
C ILE A 134 23.97 2.90 1.33
N GLU A 135 25.15 2.73 0.74
CA GLU A 135 26.37 3.47 1.10
C GLU A 135 26.36 4.85 0.44
N LYS A 136 26.08 4.90 -0.87
CA LYS A 136 26.01 6.13 -1.66
C LYS A 136 25.29 5.88 -2.98
N CYS A 137 24.62 6.89 -3.51
CA CYS A 137 24.20 6.97 -4.91
C CYS A 137 25.02 8.02 -5.66
N GLU A 138 25.47 7.71 -6.87
CA GLU A 138 26.34 8.56 -7.68
C GLU A 138 25.76 8.78 -9.07
N LYS A 139 25.93 9.99 -9.59
CA LYS A 139 25.58 10.34 -10.98
C LYS A 139 26.70 9.89 -11.90
N LEU A 140 26.37 9.06 -12.88
CA LEU A 140 27.30 8.66 -13.96
C LEU A 140 27.01 9.40 -15.27
N GLY A 141 25.85 10.05 -15.37
CA GLY A 141 25.39 10.83 -16.50
C GLY A 141 24.00 11.39 -16.22
N LYS A 142 23.43 12.15 -17.16
CA LYS A 142 22.09 12.74 -16.96
C LYS A 142 21.01 11.70 -16.68
N TYR A 143 21.06 10.56 -17.36
CA TYR A 143 20.11 9.46 -17.22
C TYR A 143 20.80 8.17 -16.77
N LYS A 144 21.86 8.27 -15.97
CA LYS A 144 22.58 7.09 -15.47
C LYS A 144 23.07 7.31 -14.05
N VAL A 145 22.79 6.34 -13.18
CA VAL A 145 23.20 6.37 -11.77
C VAL A 145 23.82 5.05 -11.34
N ARG A 146 24.62 5.13 -10.27
CA ARG A 146 25.22 3.99 -9.60
C ARG A 146 24.85 4.01 -8.12
N ILE A 147 24.32 2.90 -7.62
CA ILE A 147 24.04 2.70 -6.19
C ILE A 147 25.07 1.72 -5.64
N LYS A 148 25.81 2.16 -4.63
CA LYS A 148 26.74 1.32 -3.88
C LYS A 148 26.13 0.91 -2.56
N THR A 149 26.23 -0.36 -2.22
CA THR A 149 25.71 -0.95 -0.98
C THR A 149 26.80 -1.02 0.09
N LYS A 150 26.43 -0.85 1.38
CA LYS A 150 27.38 -0.91 2.51
C LYS A 150 28.03 -2.28 2.69
N LYS A 151 27.32 -3.35 2.31
CA LYS A 151 27.72 -4.76 2.38
C LYS A 151 27.04 -5.50 1.22
N ASN A 152 27.48 -6.72 0.91
CA ASN A 152 26.77 -7.58 -0.04
C ASN A 152 25.29 -7.64 0.35
N PHE A 153 24.42 -7.14 -0.52
CA PHE A 153 23.00 -6.98 -0.23
C PHE A 153 22.16 -7.39 -1.45
N PRO A 154 22.05 -8.70 -1.73
CA PRO A 154 21.34 -9.21 -2.90
C PRO A 154 19.85 -8.86 -2.91
N ALA A 155 19.28 -8.48 -1.75
CA ALA A 155 17.90 -8.02 -1.62
C ALA A 155 17.67 -6.59 -2.16
N ALA A 156 18.71 -5.86 -2.59
CA ALA A 156 18.56 -4.46 -3.07
C ALA A 156 17.42 -4.27 -4.10
N PRO A 157 17.24 -5.13 -5.13
CA PRO A 157 16.13 -4.98 -6.07
C PRO A 157 14.73 -5.01 -5.42
N GLU A 158 14.50 -5.82 -4.38
CA GLU A 158 13.22 -5.86 -3.64
C GLU A 158 12.93 -4.52 -2.98
N TYR A 159 13.93 -3.93 -2.32
CA TYR A 159 13.78 -2.64 -1.64
C TYR A 159 13.58 -1.50 -2.66
N ILE A 160 14.36 -1.49 -3.74
CA ILE A 160 14.27 -0.49 -4.81
C ILE A 160 12.92 -0.58 -5.52
N ALA A 161 12.38 -1.79 -5.74
CA ALA A 161 11.08 -2.01 -6.36
C ALA A 161 9.89 -1.77 -5.42
N GLY A 162 10.15 -1.65 -4.12
CA GLY A 162 9.17 -1.39 -3.08
C GLY A 162 8.82 0.09 -2.94
N VAL A 163 8.93 0.62 -1.73
CA VAL A 163 8.53 2.00 -1.38
C VAL A 163 9.71 2.97 -1.33
N MET A 164 10.68 2.81 -2.23
CA MET A 164 11.78 3.76 -2.41
C MET A 164 11.40 4.79 -3.49
N ALA A 165 10.45 5.65 -3.16
CA ALA A 165 9.98 6.72 -4.05
C ALA A 165 11.11 7.69 -4.42
N ILE A 166 11.18 8.11 -5.68
CA ILE A 166 12.09 9.18 -6.12
C ILE A 166 11.36 10.52 -6.09
N TYR A 167 11.99 11.53 -5.50
CA TYR A 167 11.42 12.86 -5.29
C TYR A 167 12.11 13.91 -6.19
N PRO A 168 11.38 14.97 -6.59
CA PRO A 168 11.99 16.10 -7.29
C PRO A 168 12.94 16.84 -6.34
N HIS A 169 14.24 16.81 -6.63
CA HIS A 169 15.27 17.21 -5.66
C HIS A 169 15.15 18.67 -5.23
N GLN A 170 14.93 19.59 -6.18
CA GLN A 170 14.84 21.04 -5.88
C GLN A 170 13.62 21.36 -5.02
N TYR A 171 12.49 20.74 -5.35
CA TYR A 171 11.26 20.88 -4.60
C TYR A 171 11.42 20.34 -3.18
N TYR A 172 11.92 19.11 -3.03
CA TYR A 172 12.08 18.50 -1.70
C TYR A 172 13.10 19.23 -0.83
N ALA A 173 14.20 19.69 -1.41
CA ALA A 173 15.19 20.50 -0.70
C ALA A 173 14.60 21.82 -0.15
N LYS A 174 13.60 22.39 -0.85
CA LYS A 174 12.92 23.61 -0.42
C LYS A 174 11.86 23.36 0.65
N VAL A 175 11.05 22.32 0.50
CA VAL A 175 9.83 22.14 1.31
C VAL A 175 9.99 21.12 2.45
N GLY A 176 11.00 20.25 2.34
CA GLY A 176 11.28 19.19 3.31
C GLY A 176 10.11 18.21 3.52
N PRO A 177 10.20 17.39 4.58
CA PRO A 177 9.19 16.38 4.90
C PRO A 177 7.78 16.94 5.14
N GLU A 178 7.69 18.08 5.83
CA GLU A 178 6.40 18.71 6.14
C GLU A 178 5.70 19.18 4.87
N GLY A 179 6.43 19.90 4.01
CA GLY A 179 5.86 20.39 2.76
C GLY A 179 5.54 19.29 1.77
N MET A 180 6.35 18.24 1.68
CA MET A 180 6.03 17.05 0.88
C MET A 180 4.79 16.32 1.43
N GLY A 181 4.59 16.31 2.76
CA GLY A 181 3.39 15.77 3.40
C GLY A 181 2.12 16.59 3.11
N LEU A 182 2.24 17.91 2.95
CA LEU A 182 1.10 18.79 2.66
C LEU A 182 0.80 18.94 1.16
N LYS A 183 1.83 18.88 0.32
CA LYS A 183 1.76 19.05 -1.13
C LYS A 183 2.62 18.00 -1.82
N PRO A 184 2.18 16.73 -1.84
CA PRO A 184 3.02 15.65 -2.35
C PRO A 184 3.20 15.78 -3.87
N VAL A 185 4.46 15.74 -4.31
CA VAL A 185 4.85 15.80 -5.73
C VAL A 185 5.65 14.55 -6.07
N GLY A 186 5.20 13.84 -7.09
CA GLY A 186 5.88 12.66 -7.62
C GLY A 186 5.76 12.55 -9.13
N THR A 187 6.06 11.38 -9.67
CA THR A 187 5.92 11.04 -11.09
C THR A 187 4.76 10.10 -11.36
N GLY A 188 4.05 9.65 -10.31
CA GLY A 188 3.08 8.57 -10.34
C GLY A 188 1.78 8.86 -11.10
N PRO A 189 0.90 7.84 -11.20
CA PRO A 189 -0.35 7.90 -11.96
C PRO A 189 -1.41 8.85 -11.36
N TYR A 190 -1.27 9.27 -10.11
CA TYR A 190 -2.14 10.25 -9.46
C TYR A 190 -1.32 11.36 -8.81
N LYS A 191 -1.85 12.58 -8.79
CA LYS A 191 -1.25 13.76 -8.17
C LYS A 191 -2.02 14.18 -6.92
N GLY A 192 -1.32 14.64 -5.89
CA GLY A 192 -1.96 15.26 -4.72
C GLY A 192 -2.60 16.60 -5.08
N VAL A 193 -3.91 16.71 -4.90
CA VAL A 193 -4.65 17.96 -5.10
C VAL A 193 -4.80 18.70 -3.78
N GLU A 194 -5.15 17.97 -2.73
CA GLU A 194 -5.37 18.52 -1.40
C GLU A 194 -5.02 17.48 -0.35
N VAL A 195 -4.31 17.90 0.69
CA VAL A 195 -4.11 17.13 1.91
C VAL A 195 -4.61 18.01 3.06
N VAL A 196 -5.65 17.54 3.75
CA VAL A 196 -6.13 18.13 4.98
C VAL A 196 -5.73 17.19 6.12
N PRO A 197 -4.66 17.50 6.88
CA PRO A 197 -4.14 16.62 7.93
C PRO A 197 -5.24 16.14 8.88
N GLY A 198 -5.24 14.84 9.17
CA GLY A 198 -6.24 14.18 10.03
C GLY A 198 -7.66 14.09 9.46
N LYS A 199 -7.95 14.67 8.29
CA LYS A 199 -9.31 14.68 7.72
C LYS A 199 -9.42 13.96 6.38
N SER A 200 -8.64 14.37 5.38
CA SER A 200 -8.80 13.86 4.02
C SER A 200 -7.57 14.04 3.14
N ILE A 201 -7.50 13.22 2.08
CA ILE A 201 -6.54 13.33 1.00
C ILE A 201 -7.31 13.22 -0.31
N THR A 202 -7.15 14.22 -1.18
CA THR A 202 -7.73 14.22 -2.52
C THR A 202 -6.63 14.09 -3.56
N LEU A 203 -6.72 13.04 -4.37
CA LEU A 203 -5.83 12.82 -5.51
C LEU A 203 -6.61 12.99 -6.82
N ALA A 204 -5.95 13.53 -7.84
CA ALA A 204 -6.48 13.57 -9.20
C ALA A 204 -5.60 12.72 -10.13
N LYS A 205 -6.21 12.23 -11.19
CA LYS A 205 -5.51 11.55 -12.28
C LYS A 205 -4.37 12.41 -12.83
N ASN A 206 -3.20 11.80 -13.03
CA ASN A 206 -2.11 12.39 -13.80
C ASN A 206 -2.29 12.04 -15.29
N GLU A 207 -2.86 12.96 -16.05
CA GLU A 207 -3.04 12.78 -17.50
C GLU A 207 -1.71 12.70 -18.26
N GLY A 208 -0.65 13.32 -17.71
CA GLY A 208 0.71 13.27 -18.24
C GLY A 208 1.54 12.07 -17.76
N TYR A 209 0.91 11.04 -17.20
CA TYR A 209 1.64 9.86 -16.72
C TYR A 209 2.40 9.17 -17.87
N PHE A 210 3.69 8.89 -17.65
CA PHE A 210 4.60 8.51 -18.72
C PHE A 210 4.24 7.15 -19.34
N ALA A 211 4.46 7.03 -20.64
CA ALA A 211 4.24 5.79 -21.37
C ALA A 211 5.27 4.70 -20.96
N GLY A 212 4.81 3.45 -20.91
CA GLY A 212 5.66 2.31 -20.58
C GLY A 212 5.88 2.07 -19.09
N SER A 213 5.14 2.75 -18.21
CA SER A 213 5.05 2.36 -16.79
C SER A 213 4.39 0.98 -16.63
N PRO A 214 4.92 0.10 -15.77
CA PRO A 214 4.30 -1.19 -15.46
C PRO A 214 3.02 -1.05 -14.62
N LYS A 215 2.73 0.14 -14.05
CA LYS A 215 1.52 0.41 -13.27
C LYS A 215 0.28 0.64 -14.16
N GLY A 216 0.46 0.72 -15.47
CA GLY A 216 -0.62 1.02 -16.41
C GLY A 216 -1.05 2.49 -16.37
N LYS A 217 -2.18 2.80 -17.02
CA LYS A 217 -2.73 4.17 -17.05
C LYS A 217 -3.81 4.35 -15.98
N PRO A 218 -3.84 5.48 -15.26
CA PRO A 218 -4.92 5.78 -14.32
C PRO A 218 -6.26 5.90 -15.07
N SER A 219 -7.31 5.26 -14.54
CA SER A 219 -8.65 5.26 -15.15
C SER A 219 -9.66 6.11 -14.39
N ILE A 220 -9.50 6.31 -13.08
CA ILE A 220 -10.42 7.06 -12.23
C ILE A 220 -9.96 8.52 -12.19
N GLY A 221 -10.88 9.46 -12.34
CA GLY A 221 -10.57 10.90 -12.37
C GLY A 221 -10.08 11.44 -11.02
N LYS A 222 -10.75 11.06 -9.93
CA LYS A 222 -10.44 11.53 -8.58
C LYS A 222 -10.53 10.41 -7.54
N LEU A 223 -9.59 10.40 -6.60
CA LEU A 223 -9.64 9.56 -5.41
C LEU A 223 -9.79 10.48 -4.20
N HIS A 224 -10.87 10.31 -3.43
CA HIS A 224 -11.11 11.09 -2.23
C HIS A 224 -11.10 10.19 -1.02
N ILE A 225 -10.01 10.25 -0.26
CA ILE A 225 -9.78 9.44 0.93
C ILE A 225 -10.16 10.28 2.15
N ARG A 226 -11.07 9.79 2.98
CA ARG A 226 -11.48 10.43 4.25
C ARG A 226 -11.13 9.54 5.42
N PHE A 227 -10.75 10.16 6.53
CA PHE A 227 -10.44 9.46 7.77
C PHE A 227 -11.65 9.44 8.70
N ILE A 228 -12.18 8.26 8.98
CA ILE A 228 -13.30 8.04 9.92
C ILE A 228 -12.93 6.86 10.80
N GLY A 229 -12.60 7.10 12.06
CA GLY A 229 -12.13 6.05 12.97
C GLY A 229 -13.18 4.98 13.31
N GLU A 230 -14.47 5.36 13.32
CA GLU A 230 -15.56 4.49 13.75
C GLU A 230 -16.11 3.66 12.56
N VAL A 231 -16.07 2.34 12.69
CA VAL A 231 -16.36 1.41 11.59
C VAL A 231 -17.84 1.37 11.23
N ASN A 232 -18.76 1.51 12.19
CA ASN A 232 -20.20 1.48 11.88
C ASN A 232 -20.63 2.71 11.08
N THR A 233 -20.01 3.85 11.32
CA THR A 233 -20.17 5.11 10.57
C THR A 233 -19.69 4.91 9.14
N GLN A 234 -18.53 4.28 8.95
CA GLN A 234 -18.05 3.94 7.61
C GLN A 234 -19.01 3.01 6.86
N ILE A 235 -19.52 1.99 7.53
CA ILE A 235 -20.51 1.05 6.96
C ILE A 235 -21.80 1.78 6.60
N ALA A 236 -22.31 2.66 7.46
CA ALA A 236 -23.50 3.45 7.17
C ALA A 236 -23.31 4.37 5.96
N GLU A 237 -22.12 4.96 5.80
CA GLU A 237 -21.80 5.77 4.63
C GLU A 237 -21.71 4.93 3.34
N LEU A 238 -21.11 3.74 3.40
CA LEU A 238 -21.10 2.78 2.28
C LEU A 238 -22.54 2.39 1.89
N MET A 239 -23.37 2.03 2.88
CA MET A 239 -24.76 1.65 2.66
C MET A 239 -25.62 2.77 2.05
N SER A 240 -25.35 4.03 2.42
CA SER A 240 -26.05 5.19 1.86
C SER A 240 -25.49 5.64 0.50
N GLY A 241 -24.39 5.04 0.01
CA GLY A 241 -23.72 5.43 -1.23
C GLY A 241 -22.88 6.71 -1.12
N ARG A 242 -22.57 7.16 0.11
CA ARG A 242 -21.63 8.28 0.37
C ARG A 242 -20.17 7.85 0.31
N ALA A 243 -19.90 6.56 0.47
CA ALA A 243 -18.59 5.95 0.25
C ALA A 243 -18.72 4.82 -0.78
N ASP A 244 -17.64 4.59 -1.52
CA ASP A 244 -17.56 3.54 -2.55
C ASP A 244 -16.68 2.38 -2.09
N TRP A 245 -15.71 2.64 -1.21
CA TRP A 245 -14.75 1.63 -0.77
C TRP A 245 -14.37 1.78 0.69
N LEU A 246 -14.39 0.66 1.40
CA LEU A 246 -13.91 0.50 2.77
C LEU A 246 -12.75 -0.49 2.81
N TRP A 247 -11.93 -0.38 3.84
CA TRP A 247 -10.82 -1.30 4.06
C TRP A 247 -10.75 -1.75 5.52
N ARG A 248 -10.26 -2.98 5.72
CA ARG A 248 -10.14 -3.62 7.05
C ARG A 248 -11.48 -3.72 7.81
N VAL A 249 -12.54 -4.06 7.08
CA VAL A 249 -13.85 -4.35 7.67
C VAL A 249 -13.73 -5.62 8.53
N PRO A 250 -14.18 -5.61 9.80
CA PRO A 250 -14.24 -6.80 10.64
C PRO A 250 -15.04 -7.93 9.97
N GLN A 251 -14.59 -9.17 10.12
CA GLN A 251 -15.13 -10.32 9.38
C GLN A 251 -16.64 -10.52 9.60
N ASP A 252 -17.13 -10.33 10.84
CA ASP A 252 -18.55 -10.45 11.18
C ASP A 252 -19.42 -9.40 10.45
N GLN A 253 -18.89 -8.20 10.27
CA GLN A 253 -19.55 -7.14 9.50
C GLN A 253 -19.44 -7.40 8.00
N ALA A 254 -18.29 -7.89 7.53
CA ALA A 254 -18.08 -8.27 6.14
C ALA A 254 -19.07 -9.38 5.71
N GLU A 255 -19.30 -10.39 6.54
CA GLU A 255 -20.28 -11.46 6.29
C GLU A 255 -21.73 -10.94 6.19
N LYS A 256 -22.08 -9.88 6.93
CA LYS A 256 -23.39 -9.22 6.82
C LYS A 256 -23.47 -8.39 5.54
N LEU A 257 -22.43 -7.61 5.24
CA LEU A 257 -22.35 -6.76 4.04
C LEU A 257 -22.40 -7.57 2.75
N ALA A 258 -21.78 -8.75 2.73
CA ALA A 258 -21.79 -9.65 1.58
C ALA A 258 -23.20 -10.13 1.19
N LYS A 259 -24.17 -10.05 2.10
CA LYS A 259 -25.59 -10.41 1.83
C LYS A 259 -26.40 -9.23 1.31
N MET A 260 -25.84 -8.03 1.29
CA MET A 260 -26.54 -6.81 0.90
C MET A 260 -26.44 -6.59 -0.61
N PRO A 261 -27.53 -6.17 -1.27
CA PRO A 261 -27.47 -5.85 -2.69
C PRO A 261 -26.54 -4.66 -2.93
N LYS A 262 -25.82 -4.68 -4.06
CA LYS A 262 -24.90 -3.61 -4.53
C LYS A 262 -23.59 -3.45 -3.74
N ILE A 263 -23.35 -4.27 -2.73
CA ILE A 263 -22.06 -4.29 -2.01
C ILE A 263 -21.32 -5.57 -2.39
N SER A 264 -20.11 -5.43 -2.90
CA SER A 264 -19.18 -6.56 -3.05
C SER A 264 -18.22 -6.58 -1.86
N VAL A 265 -17.97 -7.78 -1.36
CA VAL A 265 -16.99 -8.02 -0.29
C VAL A 265 -15.90 -8.91 -0.85
N GLU A 266 -14.71 -8.34 -1.00
CA GLU A 266 -13.53 -9.05 -1.44
C GLU A 266 -12.68 -9.42 -0.23
N THR A 267 -12.39 -10.71 -0.08
CA THR A 267 -11.47 -11.22 0.94
C THR A 267 -10.25 -11.80 0.25
N ALA A 268 -9.07 -11.37 0.66
CA ALA A 268 -7.81 -11.83 0.08
C ALA A 268 -6.78 -12.13 1.17
N ASP A 269 -5.99 -13.15 0.93
CA ASP A 269 -4.82 -13.44 1.73
C ASP A 269 -3.76 -12.36 1.60
N THR A 270 -3.05 -12.09 2.69
CA THR A 270 -1.97 -11.12 2.74
C THR A 270 -0.72 -11.77 3.32
N MET A 271 0.45 -11.21 3.02
CA MET A 271 1.73 -11.67 3.56
C MET A 271 1.94 -11.29 5.05
N ARG A 272 0.87 -10.90 5.77
CA ARG A 272 0.95 -10.48 7.16
C ARG A 272 0.93 -11.70 8.08
N VAL A 273 1.96 -11.82 8.92
CA VAL A 273 2.04 -12.83 9.97
C VAL A 273 1.62 -12.22 11.31
N PHE A 274 0.67 -12.85 12.00
CA PHE A 274 0.34 -12.53 13.39
C PHE A 274 1.15 -13.44 14.31
N PHE A 275 1.89 -12.85 15.25
CA PHE A 275 2.77 -13.59 16.17
C PHE A 275 2.85 -12.90 17.53
N LEU A 276 3.22 -13.68 18.55
CA LEU A 276 3.58 -13.16 19.87
C LEU A 276 5.11 -12.99 19.95
N GLN A 277 5.56 -11.79 20.28
CA GLN A 277 6.98 -11.51 20.47
C GLN A 277 7.36 -11.67 21.94
N PHE A 278 8.30 -12.57 22.22
CA PHE A 278 8.88 -12.75 23.56
C PHE A 278 10.17 -11.93 23.72
N ASP A 279 10.38 -11.31 24.89
CA ASP A 279 11.69 -10.74 25.27
C ASP A 279 12.65 -11.86 25.70
N ALA A 280 13.00 -12.73 24.75
CA ALA A 280 13.85 -13.90 24.99
C ALA A 280 15.29 -13.52 25.38
N ALA A 281 15.74 -12.34 24.96
CA ALA A 281 17.07 -11.81 25.27
C ALA A 281 17.12 -11.04 26.60
N ASN A 282 16.00 -10.96 27.33
CA ASN A 282 15.88 -10.20 28.58
C ASN A 282 16.41 -8.75 28.44
N LYS A 283 16.11 -8.09 27.31
CA LYS A 283 16.62 -6.74 27.01
C LYS A 283 16.14 -5.71 28.03
N LYS A 284 15.01 -5.95 28.68
CA LYS A 284 14.48 -5.08 29.73
C LYS A 284 15.09 -5.35 31.12
N GLY A 285 15.98 -6.32 31.27
CA GLY A 285 16.70 -6.61 32.52
C GLY A 285 15.83 -7.10 33.68
N ARG A 286 14.57 -7.46 33.45
CA ARG A 286 13.58 -7.74 34.52
C ARG A 286 13.61 -9.18 35.05
N ASN A 287 14.69 -9.92 34.80
CA ASN A 287 14.78 -11.36 35.06
C ASN A 287 13.52 -12.12 34.60
N SER A 288 13.04 -11.79 33.39
CA SER A 288 11.77 -12.30 32.88
C SER A 288 11.86 -13.81 32.65
N PRO A 289 10.86 -14.62 33.08
CA PRO A 289 10.86 -16.07 32.80
C PRO A 289 10.80 -16.38 31.29
N LEU A 290 10.45 -15.40 30.46
CA LEU A 290 10.44 -15.52 29.00
C LEU A 290 11.84 -15.73 28.40
N ASN A 291 12.92 -15.52 29.16
CA ASN A 291 14.27 -15.89 28.72
C ASN A 291 14.50 -17.42 28.70
N LYS A 292 13.71 -18.20 29.47
CA LYS A 292 13.78 -19.66 29.50
C LYS A 292 13.03 -20.27 28.31
N VAL A 293 13.72 -21.10 27.51
CA VAL A 293 13.12 -21.75 26.33
C VAL A 293 11.90 -22.61 26.69
N LYS A 294 11.95 -23.34 27.80
CA LYS A 294 10.84 -24.20 28.27
C LYS A 294 9.59 -23.41 28.62
N VAL A 295 9.73 -22.19 29.14
CA VAL A 295 8.58 -21.30 29.40
C VAL A 295 7.93 -20.87 28.09
N ARG A 296 8.72 -20.48 27.08
CA ARG A 296 8.19 -20.10 25.75
C ARG A 296 7.52 -21.28 25.03
N GLN A 297 8.09 -22.48 25.14
CA GLN A 297 7.49 -23.71 24.61
C GLN A 297 6.16 -24.02 25.32
N ALA A 298 6.11 -23.94 26.65
CA ALA A 298 4.87 -24.14 27.41
C ALA A 298 3.77 -23.15 27.00
N ILE A 299 4.12 -21.87 26.80
CA ILE A 299 3.17 -20.87 26.29
C ILE A 299 2.70 -21.23 24.87
N ALA A 300 3.60 -21.66 23.98
CA ALA A 300 3.24 -22.05 22.62
C ALA A 300 2.25 -23.24 22.60
N HIS A 301 2.52 -24.29 23.39
CA HIS A 301 1.62 -25.44 23.54
C HIS A 301 0.26 -25.09 24.16
N ALA A 302 0.20 -24.06 25.01
CA ALA A 302 -1.02 -23.64 25.69
C ALA A 302 -1.96 -22.80 24.80
N ILE A 303 -1.51 -22.32 23.63
CA ILE A 303 -2.32 -21.50 22.74
C ILE A 303 -2.98 -22.40 21.69
N ASP A 304 -4.31 -22.50 21.74
CA ASP A 304 -5.11 -23.19 20.72
C ASP A 304 -5.24 -22.33 19.44
N ARG A 305 -4.20 -22.39 18.62
CA ARG A 305 -4.11 -21.64 17.36
C ARG A 305 -5.19 -22.06 16.34
N PRO A 306 -5.51 -23.36 16.16
CA PRO A 306 -6.63 -23.78 15.32
C PRO A 306 -7.97 -23.17 15.73
N THR A 307 -8.30 -23.17 17.04
CA THR A 307 -9.55 -22.56 17.51
C THR A 307 -9.56 -21.05 17.32
N ILE A 308 -8.45 -20.35 17.57
CA ILE A 308 -8.33 -18.91 17.30
C ILE A 308 -8.56 -18.62 15.81
N GLN A 309 -7.92 -19.38 14.92
CA GLN A 309 -8.07 -19.22 13.47
C GLN A 309 -9.53 -19.44 13.04
N LYS A 310 -10.17 -20.51 13.51
CA LYS A 310 -11.54 -20.88 13.11
C LYS A 310 -12.62 -19.98 13.70
N THR A 311 -12.46 -19.49 14.93
CA THR A 311 -13.54 -18.81 15.66
C THR A 311 -13.38 -17.30 15.71
N LEU A 312 -12.14 -16.79 15.84
CA LEU A 312 -11.86 -15.37 16.00
C LEU A 312 -11.43 -14.71 14.68
N VAL A 313 -10.44 -15.28 13.99
CA VAL A 313 -9.87 -14.65 12.79
C VAL A 313 -10.72 -14.91 11.54
N LYS A 314 -11.10 -16.18 11.32
CA LYS A 314 -11.97 -16.63 10.21
C LYS A 314 -11.43 -16.22 8.82
N GLY A 315 -12.29 -16.18 7.81
CA GLY A 315 -11.99 -15.71 6.46
C GLY A 315 -10.93 -16.57 5.76
N ALA A 316 -10.04 -15.91 5.03
CA ALA A 316 -8.95 -16.57 4.31
C ALA A 316 -7.75 -16.96 5.21
N SER A 317 -7.79 -16.64 6.51
CA SER A 317 -6.63 -16.84 7.39
C SER A 317 -6.15 -18.30 7.43
N GLN A 318 -4.84 -18.47 7.48
CA GLN A 318 -4.17 -19.76 7.53
C GLN A 318 -3.25 -19.86 8.74
N LEU A 319 -3.04 -21.09 9.22
CA LEU A 319 -2.09 -21.37 10.29
C LEU A 319 -0.67 -21.38 9.71
N LEU A 320 0.23 -20.57 10.28
CA LEU A 320 1.63 -20.47 9.83
C LEU A 320 2.57 -21.04 10.89
N HIS A 321 3.42 -22.01 10.58
CA HIS A 321 4.36 -22.55 11.57
C HIS A 321 5.71 -21.83 11.58
N SER A 322 5.99 -21.07 10.52
CA SER A 322 7.19 -20.28 10.32
C SER A 322 6.97 -18.77 10.48
N ALA A 323 8.06 -18.01 10.63
CA ALA A 323 8.03 -16.54 10.71
C ALA A 323 8.08 -15.87 9.33
N CYS A 324 7.57 -16.55 8.30
CA CYS A 324 7.47 -16.08 6.93
C CYS A 324 6.13 -16.53 6.35
N TYR A 325 5.73 -15.91 5.24
CA TYR A 325 4.55 -16.30 4.50
C TYR A 325 4.93 -17.28 3.38
N PRO A 326 4.18 -18.38 3.15
CA PRO A 326 4.61 -19.48 2.26
C PRO A 326 4.92 -19.08 0.81
N SER A 327 4.33 -18.00 0.29
CA SER A 327 4.66 -17.50 -1.06
C SER A 327 5.97 -16.73 -1.14
N GLN A 328 6.65 -16.48 -0.02
CA GLN A 328 7.96 -15.83 0.00
C GLN A 328 9.04 -16.82 -0.44
N PHE A 329 9.91 -16.37 -1.35
CA PHE A 329 11.11 -17.11 -1.71
C PHE A 329 11.94 -17.46 -0.46
N GLY A 330 12.32 -18.73 -0.35
CA GLY A 330 13.10 -19.24 0.79
C GLY A 330 12.30 -19.48 2.08
N CYS A 331 10.98 -19.24 2.08
CA CYS A 331 10.15 -19.61 3.21
C CYS A 331 9.99 -21.13 3.30
N THR A 332 10.27 -21.70 4.47
CA THR A 332 10.00 -23.11 4.78
C THR A 332 9.09 -23.20 5.99
N ASP A 333 8.05 -24.02 5.88
CA ASP A 333 7.14 -24.35 6.98
C ASP A 333 7.46 -25.72 7.62
N ASP A 334 8.54 -26.35 7.15
CA ASP A 334 9.17 -27.50 7.80
C ASP A 334 10.08 -27.00 8.92
N VAL A 335 9.45 -26.70 10.05
CA VAL A 335 10.08 -26.15 11.25
C VAL A 335 9.62 -26.89 12.48
N VAL A 336 10.40 -26.83 13.56
CA VAL A 336 10.02 -27.42 14.84
C VAL A 336 8.71 -26.80 15.33
N ARG A 337 7.73 -27.65 15.61
CA ARG A 337 6.40 -27.25 16.08
C ARG A 337 6.31 -27.44 17.59
N TYR A 338 5.69 -26.46 18.23
CA TYR A 338 5.31 -26.47 19.63
C TYR A 338 3.81 -26.16 19.68
#